data_AF-A0A2V9TL29-F1
#
_entry.id   AF-A0A2V9TL29-F1
#
_cell.length_a   1.000
_cell.length_b   1.000
_cell.length_c   1.000
_cell.angle_alpha   90.00
_cell.angle_beta   90.00
_cell.angle_gamma   90.00
#
_symmetry.space_group_name_H-M   'P 1'
#
loop_
_entity.id
_entity.type
_entity.pdbx_description
1 polymer ?
#
loop_
_entity_poly.entity_id
_entity_poly.type
_entity_poly.pdbx_seq_one_letter_code
_entity_poly.pdbx_strand_id
1 'polypeptide(L)'
;MNWQADYNLVVSDKSNGKFDLLDMVGWVTMRNQSGKTFENASIKLLAGDVNKIQGGTVANRAYMAAAKAELADEMRPVVRERSFDEFHLYTLQRPTTLRDQETKQVEFVRATGIHALRLYVYDGAQVDQYAYYNPEQIRQDQNYGTQSNPKVWVMEEFKNAELNHLGIPLPKGKLRFYRRDTDGHLEFTGENVIDHTPKDEIIRVYTGNAFDVTGERKRTNLRVDSNRNWMEESFEIRVRNHKKEPVSVRVVEHLYRCTNWKLIEQSQESRKADSQTAEFPVTIAPNGEQVISYTVHYSW
;
A
#
# COMPACT_ATOMS: atom_id res chain seq x y z
N MET A 1 -14.35 -3.45 -24.18
CA MET A 1 -14.62 -2.34 -23.24
C MET A 1 -13.88 -2.61 -21.96
N ASN A 2 -13.15 -1.62 -21.45
CA ASN A 2 -12.43 -1.73 -20.19
C ASN A 2 -12.62 -0.44 -19.39
N TRP A 3 -12.30 -0.52 -18.09
CA TRP A 3 -12.30 0.64 -17.22
C TRP A 3 -11.17 0.49 -16.19
N GLN A 4 -10.72 1.60 -15.64
CA GLN A 4 -9.71 1.67 -14.58
C GLN A 4 -10.02 2.82 -13.62
N ALA A 5 -9.50 2.73 -12.39
CA ALA A 5 -9.50 3.83 -11.44
C ALA A 5 -8.12 4.50 -11.35
N ASP A 6 -8.12 5.82 -11.25
CA ASP A 6 -6.95 6.67 -11.01
C ASP A 6 -7.27 7.63 -9.87
N TYR A 7 -6.29 7.91 -9.03
CA TYR A 7 -6.43 8.75 -7.84
C TYR A 7 -5.29 9.76 -7.81
N ASN A 8 -5.62 11.03 -7.60
CA ASN A 8 -4.65 12.08 -7.36
C ASN A 8 -4.77 12.52 -5.90
N LEU A 9 -3.64 12.47 -5.18
CA LEU A 9 -3.53 12.79 -3.77
C LEU A 9 -2.62 13.99 -3.62
N VAL A 10 -3.08 15.02 -2.93
CA VAL A 10 -2.31 16.23 -2.64
C VAL A 10 -2.09 16.28 -1.14
N VAL A 11 -0.84 16.11 -0.73
CA VAL A 11 -0.41 16.23 0.67
C VAL A 11 -0.04 17.68 0.96
N SER A 12 -0.59 18.23 2.03
CA SER A 12 -0.33 19.57 2.50
C SER A 12 0.56 19.55 3.73
N ASP A 13 1.59 20.39 3.75
CA ASP A 13 2.51 20.55 4.90
C ASP A 13 1.88 21.28 6.11
N LYS A 14 0.56 21.47 6.10
CA LYS A 14 -0.21 21.93 7.28
C LYS A 14 -0.36 20.76 8.26
N SER A 15 0.77 20.28 8.76
CA SER A 15 0.83 19.25 9.79
C SER A 15 0.55 19.88 11.15
N ASN A 16 -0.33 19.24 11.92
CA ASN A 16 -0.57 19.55 13.33
C ASN A 16 0.46 18.86 14.26
N GLY A 17 1.61 18.44 13.70
CA GLY A 17 2.69 17.76 14.40
C GLY A 17 2.50 16.24 14.55
N LYS A 18 1.33 15.69 14.19
CA LYS A 18 1.03 14.24 14.27
C LYS A 18 0.59 13.63 12.94
N PHE A 19 -0.14 14.38 12.12
CA PHE A 19 -0.64 13.92 10.84
C PHE A 19 -0.44 15.00 9.78
N ASP A 20 -0.24 14.55 8.54
CA ASP A 20 -0.34 15.38 7.35
C ASP A 20 -1.80 15.44 6.91
N LEU A 21 -2.17 16.53 6.21
CA LEU A 21 -3.47 16.65 5.59
C LEU A 21 -3.38 16.24 4.12
N LEU A 22 -4.25 15.34 3.72
CA LEU A 22 -4.30 14.80 2.36
C LEU A 22 -5.67 15.10 1.73
N ASP A 23 -5.65 15.61 0.51
CA ASP A 23 -6.83 15.72 -0.35
C ASP A 23 -6.76 14.65 -1.44
N MET A 24 -7.85 13.93 -1.68
CA MET A 24 -7.93 12.87 -2.68
C MET A 24 -9.04 13.16 -3.69
N VAL A 25 -8.73 13.02 -4.97
CA VAL A 25 -9.71 12.97 -6.06
C VAL A 25 -9.50 11.69 -6.86
N GLY A 26 -10.55 10.87 -6.96
CA GLY A 26 -10.56 9.63 -7.72
C GLY A 26 -11.45 9.71 -8.95
N TRP A 27 -10.93 9.16 -10.05
CA TRP A 27 -11.53 9.14 -11.36
C TRP A 27 -11.70 7.70 -11.84
N VAL A 28 -12.82 7.42 -12.50
CA VAL A 28 -12.98 6.23 -13.33
C VAL A 28 -12.83 6.62 -14.79
N THR A 29 -11.89 5.98 -15.48
CA THR A 29 -11.71 6.09 -16.92
C THR A 29 -12.30 4.86 -17.60
N MET A 30 -13.28 5.05 -18.48
CA MET A 30 -13.89 4.00 -19.30
C MET A 30 -13.49 4.17 -20.75
N ARG A 31 -13.14 3.08 -21.42
CA ARG A 31 -12.81 3.08 -22.84
C ARG A 31 -13.72 2.14 -23.61
N ASN A 32 -14.44 2.70 -24.58
CA ASN A 32 -15.23 1.91 -25.52
C ASN A 32 -14.41 1.61 -26.77
N GLN A 33 -14.18 0.32 -27.00
CA GLN A 33 -13.53 -0.20 -28.21
C GLN A 33 -14.31 -1.43 -28.68
N SER A 34 -15.63 -1.38 -28.56
CA SER A 34 -16.51 -2.52 -28.86
C SER A 34 -16.98 -2.55 -30.31
N GLY A 35 -16.69 -1.50 -31.10
CA GLY A 35 -17.25 -1.31 -32.43
C GLY A 35 -18.68 -0.78 -32.43
N LYS A 36 -19.24 -0.43 -31.26
CA LYS A 36 -20.63 0.05 -31.12
C LYS A 36 -20.72 1.29 -30.23
N THR A 37 -21.53 2.25 -30.64
CA THR A 37 -21.95 3.37 -29.79
C THR A 37 -23.08 2.92 -28.85
N PHE A 38 -22.94 3.23 -27.57
CA PHE A 38 -23.98 3.04 -26.57
C PHE A 38 -24.63 4.39 -26.29
N GLU A 39 -25.79 4.65 -26.88
CA GLU A 39 -26.52 5.91 -26.70
C GLU A 39 -27.32 5.91 -25.40
N ASN A 40 -27.23 7.00 -24.62
CA ASN A 40 -27.98 7.18 -23.37
C ASN A 40 -27.93 5.97 -22.43
N ALA A 41 -26.76 5.34 -22.33
CA ALA A 41 -26.61 4.12 -21.56
C ALA A 41 -26.56 4.41 -20.05
N SER A 42 -27.27 3.59 -19.27
CA SER A 42 -27.08 3.51 -17.83
C SER A 42 -25.86 2.64 -17.55
N ILE A 43 -24.77 3.25 -17.08
CA ILE A 43 -23.50 2.55 -16.91
C ILE A 43 -23.29 2.17 -15.45
N LYS A 44 -22.95 0.90 -15.24
CA LYS A 44 -22.62 0.31 -13.95
C LYS A 44 -21.24 -0.33 -14.05
N LEU A 45 -20.33 0.06 -13.17
CA LEU A 45 -18.95 -0.39 -13.15
C LEU A 45 -18.77 -1.34 -11.97
N LEU A 46 -18.30 -2.55 -12.25
CA LEU A 46 -18.10 -3.57 -11.24
C LEU A 46 -16.63 -3.60 -10.82
N ALA A 47 -16.36 -3.34 -9.55
CA ALA A 47 -15.04 -3.46 -8.93
C ALA A 47 -14.98 -4.69 -8.00
N GLY A 48 -13.85 -5.38 -8.04
CA GLY A 48 -13.55 -6.62 -7.35
C GLY A 48 -12.87 -7.60 -8.30
N ASP A 49 -12.43 -8.75 -7.77
CA ASP A 49 -11.72 -9.77 -8.55
C ASP A 49 -12.68 -10.60 -9.41
N VAL A 50 -13.22 -9.95 -10.44
CA VAL A 50 -14.17 -10.57 -11.36
C VAL A 50 -13.42 -11.60 -12.21
N ASN A 51 -13.72 -12.88 -11.98
CA ASN A 51 -13.22 -13.95 -12.83
C ASN A 51 -13.81 -13.82 -14.24
N LYS A 52 -13.00 -13.33 -15.17
CA LYS A 52 -13.33 -13.27 -16.59
C LYS A 52 -12.60 -14.39 -17.30
N ILE A 53 -13.35 -15.24 -18.00
CA ILE A 53 -12.76 -16.14 -18.99
C ILE A 53 -12.10 -15.26 -20.05
N GLN A 54 -10.76 -15.18 -20.05
CA GLN A 54 -10.02 -14.56 -21.15
C GLN A 54 -10.27 -15.41 -22.39
N GLY A 55 -10.88 -14.80 -23.42
CA GLY A 55 -11.80 -15.49 -24.32
C GLY A 55 -11.29 -16.75 -25.01
N GLY A 56 -12.11 -17.81 -24.93
CA GLY A 56 -12.63 -18.46 -26.13
C GLY A 56 -14.02 -17.89 -26.42
N THR A 57 -14.27 -17.55 -27.68
CA THR A 57 -15.45 -16.91 -28.25
C THR A 57 -16.82 -17.45 -27.80
N VAL A 58 -17.80 -16.54 -27.82
CA VAL A 58 -19.27 -16.72 -27.74
C VAL A 58 -19.89 -16.72 -26.33
N ALA A 59 -20.41 -15.55 -25.93
CA ALA A 59 -21.56 -15.47 -25.03
C ALA A 59 -22.42 -14.25 -25.39
N ASN A 60 -23.03 -14.32 -26.56
CA ASN A 60 -24.24 -13.55 -26.86
C ASN A 60 -25.40 -14.25 -26.14
N ARG A 61 -26.26 -13.49 -25.43
CA ARG A 61 -27.53 -13.90 -24.75
C ARG A 61 -27.53 -14.29 -23.27
N ALA A 62 -27.14 -13.38 -22.36
CA ALA A 62 -27.57 -13.51 -20.95
C ALA A 62 -27.93 -12.20 -20.21
N TYR A 63 -27.90 -11.03 -20.86
CA TYR A 63 -28.11 -9.73 -20.18
C TYR A 63 -29.44 -9.03 -20.55
N MET A 64 -30.56 -9.73 -20.40
CA MET A 64 -31.91 -9.13 -20.49
C MET A 64 -32.82 -9.62 -19.35
N ALA A 65 -32.39 -9.47 -18.10
CA ALA A 65 -33.22 -9.86 -16.95
C ALA A 65 -32.95 -9.06 -15.65
N ALA A 66 -32.60 -7.78 -15.72
CA ALA A 66 -32.52 -6.93 -14.52
C ALA A 66 -32.77 -5.45 -14.84
N ALA A 67 -33.99 -5.14 -15.27
CA ALA A 67 -34.45 -3.76 -15.40
C ALA A 67 -35.83 -3.60 -14.79
N LYS A 68 -35.88 -3.21 -13.50
CA LYS A 68 -36.98 -2.41 -12.92
C LYS A 68 -36.62 -1.94 -11.50
N ALA A 69 -37.17 -0.77 -11.15
CA ALA A 69 -37.05 0.02 -9.91
C ALA A 69 -35.74 0.83 -9.78
N GLU A 70 -35.74 2.14 -9.53
CA GLU A 70 -36.80 3.10 -9.19
C GLU A 70 -36.25 4.53 -9.38
N LEU A 71 -37.15 5.52 -9.43
CA LEU A 71 -36.91 6.94 -9.72
C LEU A 71 -36.94 7.81 -8.44
N ALA A 72 -36.36 9.01 -8.53
CA ALA A 72 -36.24 10.09 -7.52
C ALA A 72 -35.23 9.81 -6.37
N ASP A 73 -34.44 10.75 -5.84
CA ASP A 73 -34.62 12.20 -5.66
C ASP A 73 -33.26 12.96 -5.68
N GLU A 74 -33.32 14.29 -5.71
CA GLU A 74 -32.28 15.27 -6.04
C GLU A 74 -31.15 15.49 -5.01
N MET A 75 -30.05 16.04 -5.56
CA MET A 75 -28.83 16.60 -4.94
C MET A 75 -27.96 15.68 -4.08
N ARG A 76 -26.90 15.10 -4.71
CA ARG A 76 -25.57 14.69 -4.16
C ARG A 76 -24.73 13.92 -5.24
N PRO A 77 -23.43 13.58 -5.04
CA PRO A 77 -22.38 13.54 -6.09
C PRO A 77 -22.52 12.48 -7.20
N VAL A 78 -21.72 12.63 -8.28
CA VAL A 78 -21.86 12.07 -9.65
C VAL A 78 -21.88 10.53 -9.76
N VAL A 79 -21.40 9.79 -8.76
CA VAL A 79 -21.33 8.31 -8.75
C VAL A 79 -21.97 7.76 -7.49
N ARG A 80 -22.74 6.67 -7.61
CA ARG A 80 -23.35 5.95 -6.48
C ARG A 80 -22.78 4.54 -6.37
N GLU A 81 -22.14 4.24 -5.25
CA GLU A 81 -21.68 2.89 -4.90
C GLU A 81 -22.82 2.09 -4.27
N ARG A 82 -22.91 0.80 -4.60
CA ARG A 82 -23.74 -0.21 -3.93
C ARG A 82 -23.01 -1.53 -3.92
N SER A 83 -23.05 -2.24 -2.80
CA SER A 83 -22.63 -3.65 -2.75
C SER A 83 -23.55 -4.51 -3.60
N PHE A 84 -22.98 -5.47 -4.33
CA PHE A 84 -23.69 -6.51 -5.07
C PHE A 84 -22.91 -7.80 -4.92
N ASP A 85 -23.42 -8.70 -4.09
CA ASP A 85 -22.72 -9.91 -3.67
C ASP A 85 -21.34 -9.55 -3.05
N GLU A 86 -20.24 -10.14 -3.52
CA GLU A 86 -18.87 -9.83 -3.08
C GLU A 86 -18.22 -8.64 -3.84
N PHE A 87 -18.97 -7.95 -4.69
CA PHE A 87 -18.45 -6.88 -5.55
C PHE A 87 -19.05 -5.51 -5.23
N HIS A 88 -18.37 -4.46 -5.70
CA HIS A 88 -18.86 -3.09 -5.57
C HIS A 88 -19.26 -2.54 -6.93
N LEU A 89 -20.49 -2.05 -7.01
CA LEU A 89 -21.08 -1.48 -8.22
C LEU A 89 -21.09 0.04 -8.14
N TYR A 90 -20.31 0.70 -9.00
CA TYR A 90 -20.29 2.14 -9.17
C TYR A 90 -21.21 2.51 -10.33
N THR A 91 -22.38 3.06 -10.00
CA THR A 91 -23.37 3.49 -10.99
C THR A 91 -23.13 4.95 -11.33
N LEU A 92 -22.95 5.22 -12.62
CA LEU A 92 -22.96 6.58 -13.16
C LEU A 92 -24.40 7.09 -13.14
N GLN A 93 -24.65 8.15 -12.38
CA GLN A 93 -26.02 8.58 -12.10
C GLN A 93 -26.77 9.13 -13.31
N ARG A 94 -26.05 9.63 -14.32
CA ARG A 94 -26.65 10.17 -15.55
C ARG A 94 -26.43 9.21 -16.72
N PRO A 95 -27.50 8.90 -17.49
CA PRO A 95 -27.36 8.23 -18.77
C PRO A 95 -26.31 8.94 -19.61
N THR A 96 -25.33 8.19 -20.11
CA THR A 96 -24.19 8.75 -20.82
C THR A 96 -24.04 8.03 -22.16
N THR A 97 -24.02 8.80 -23.25
CA THR A 97 -23.64 8.25 -24.55
C THR A 97 -22.15 7.97 -24.55
N LEU A 98 -21.76 6.75 -24.87
CA LEU A 98 -20.38 6.31 -25.01
C LEU A 98 -20.17 5.80 -26.44
N ARG A 99 -19.60 6.64 -27.29
CA ARG A 99 -19.31 6.35 -28.70
C ARG A 99 -18.21 5.31 -28.83
N ASP A 100 -18.17 4.61 -29.97
CA ASP A 100 -17.01 3.75 -30.24
C ASP A 100 -15.72 4.58 -30.30
N GLN A 101 -14.61 3.98 -29.85
CA GLN A 101 -13.31 4.63 -29.63
C GLN A 101 -13.31 5.83 -28.66
N GLU A 102 -14.40 6.08 -27.93
CA GLU A 102 -14.45 7.16 -26.95
C GLU A 102 -13.87 6.72 -25.60
N THR A 103 -13.07 7.59 -25.01
CA THR A 103 -12.64 7.52 -23.62
C THR A 103 -13.43 8.53 -22.81
N LYS A 104 -14.08 8.09 -21.73
CA LYS A 104 -14.77 8.97 -20.78
C LYS A 104 -14.16 8.83 -19.39
N GLN A 105 -13.90 9.96 -18.76
CA GLN A 105 -13.42 10.03 -17.40
C GLN A 105 -14.49 10.68 -16.52
N VAL A 106 -14.77 10.07 -15.37
CA VAL A 106 -15.79 10.56 -14.43
C VAL A 106 -15.24 10.53 -13.01
N GLU A 107 -15.40 11.62 -12.29
CA GLU A 107 -15.05 11.69 -10.86
C GLU A 107 -16.02 10.83 -10.07
N PHE A 108 -15.49 9.95 -9.22
CA PHE A 108 -16.31 9.08 -8.38
C PHE A 108 -16.09 9.30 -6.88
N VAL A 109 -14.96 9.88 -6.49
CA VAL A 109 -14.65 10.20 -5.10
C VAL A 109 -13.89 11.50 -5.01
N ARG A 110 -14.27 12.31 -4.04
CA ARG A 110 -13.56 13.50 -3.61
C ARG A 110 -13.62 13.58 -2.11
N ALA A 111 -12.47 13.66 -1.48
CA ALA A 111 -12.32 13.74 -0.04
C ALA A 111 -11.20 14.75 0.27
N THR A 112 -11.41 15.57 1.30
CA THR A 112 -10.47 16.63 1.67
C THR A 112 -10.16 16.58 3.16
N GLY A 113 -8.94 16.93 3.52
CA GLY A 113 -8.49 16.91 4.91
C GLY A 113 -8.49 15.52 5.53
N ILE A 114 -8.13 14.50 4.74
CA ILE A 114 -7.86 13.14 5.22
C ILE A 114 -6.61 13.21 6.10
N HIS A 115 -6.66 12.67 7.32
CA HIS A 115 -5.47 12.51 8.13
C HIS A 115 -4.63 11.37 7.57
N ALA A 116 -3.40 11.69 7.19
CA ALA A 116 -2.39 10.76 6.72
C ALA A 116 -1.15 10.82 7.61
N LEU A 117 -0.43 9.71 7.70
CA LEU A 117 0.82 9.58 8.41
C LEU A 117 1.92 9.24 7.41
N ARG A 118 2.95 10.09 7.36
CA ARG A 118 4.18 9.77 6.66
C ARG A 118 5.02 8.83 7.52
N LEU A 119 5.25 7.63 7.01
CA LEU A 119 6.03 6.58 7.66
C LEU A 119 7.35 6.38 6.94
N TYR A 120 8.44 6.31 7.69
CA TYR A 120 9.72 5.82 7.19
C TYR A 120 9.89 4.37 7.61
N VAL A 121 10.14 3.48 6.66
CA VAL A 121 10.29 2.05 6.92
C VAL A 121 11.67 1.60 6.45
N TYR A 122 12.46 1.03 7.36
CA TYR A 122 13.73 0.42 7.02
C TYR A 122 13.59 -1.09 7.08
N ASP A 123 13.54 -1.71 5.90
CA ASP A 123 13.66 -3.15 5.72
C ASP A 123 15.04 -3.45 5.14
N GLY A 124 15.95 -3.86 6.03
CA GLY A 124 17.35 -4.03 5.72
C GLY A 124 17.70 -5.39 5.12
N ALA A 125 16.89 -6.43 5.37
CA ALA A 125 17.22 -7.79 4.98
C ALA A 125 16.98 -8.01 3.49
N GLN A 126 18.03 -8.33 2.73
CA GLN A 126 17.88 -8.71 1.33
C GLN A 126 17.99 -10.21 1.16
N VAL A 127 16.86 -10.84 0.87
CA VAL A 127 16.75 -12.30 0.70
C VAL A 127 16.14 -12.74 -0.63
N ASP A 128 15.74 -11.81 -1.50
CA ASP A 128 15.08 -12.10 -2.79
C ASP A 128 15.88 -13.05 -3.68
N GLN A 129 17.21 -12.94 -3.66
CA GLN A 129 18.11 -13.83 -4.41
C GLN A 129 18.04 -15.30 -3.99
N TYR A 130 17.39 -15.58 -2.85
CA TYR A 130 17.20 -16.91 -2.27
C TYR A 130 15.72 -17.35 -2.31
N ALA A 131 14.87 -16.73 -3.12
CA ALA A 131 13.43 -17.04 -3.19
C ALA A 131 13.11 -18.53 -3.49
N TYR A 132 14.04 -19.28 -4.08
CA TYR A 132 13.90 -20.71 -4.40
C TYR A 132 14.46 -21.65 -3.31
N TYR A 133 15.02 -21.11 -2.22
CA TYR A 133 15.55 -21.94 -1.14
C TYR A 133 14.42 -22.59 -0.35
N ASN A 134 14.55 -23.89 -0.09
CA ASN A 134 13.69 -24.58 0.87
C ASN A 134 14.12 -24.25 2.32
N PRO A 135 13.27 -24.52 3.33
CA PRO A 135 13.58 -24.19 4.72
C PRO A 135 14.90 -24.79 5.25
N GLU A 136 15.31 -25.97 4.76
CA GLU A 136 16.57 -26.58 5.16
C GLU A 136 17.78 -25.82 4.59
N GLN A 137 17.72 -25.44 3.31
CA GLN A 137 18.76 -24.63 2.68
C GLN A 137 18.91 -23.26 3.35
N ILE A 138 17.79 -22.62 3.72
CA ILE A 138 17.80 -21.36 4.48
C ILE A 138 18.52 -21.55 5.82
N ARG A 139 18.33 -22.67 6.53
CA ARG A 139 19.01 -22.90 7.81
C ARG A 139 20.50 -23.23 7.63
N GLN A 140 20.85 -24.00 6.60
CA GLN A 140 22.22 -24.45 6.38
C GLN A 140 23.13 -23.37 5.80
N ASP A 141 22.60 -22.45 4.99
CA ASP A 141 23.38 -21.37 4.40
C ASP A 141 23.66 -20.26 5.41
N GLN A 142 24.87 -20.26 5.95
CA GLN A 142 25.32 -19.24 6.89
C GLN A 142 25.32 -17.83 6.28
N ASN A 143 25.43 -17.67 4.97
CA ASN A 143 25.43 -16.35 4.32
C ASN A 143 24.03 -15.81 4.02
N TYR A 144 22.99 -16.63 4.19
CA TYR A 144 21.62 -16.20 3.98
C TYR A 144 21.27 -14.99 4.86
N GLY A 145 20.64 -13.97 4.26
CA GLY A 145 20.17 -12.77 4.94
C GLY A 145 21.29 -11.91 5.55
N THR A 146 22.52 -11.98 5.01
CA THR A 146 23.65 -11.12 5.41
C THR A 146 23.77 -9.83 4.61
N GLN A 147 23.12 -9.75 3.44
CA GLN A 147 23.09 -8.55 2.63
C GLN A 147 22.20 -7.48 3.26
N SER A 148 22.57 -6.22 3.02
CA SER A 148 21.90 -5.04 3.55
C SER A 148 21.38 -4.16 2.43
N ASN A 149 20.07 -3.92 2.42
CA ASN A 149 19.48 -2.81 1.68
C ASN A 149 19.82 -1.51 2.43
N PRO A 150 20.37 -0.46 1.79
CA PRO A 150 20.60 0.82 2.46
C PRO A 150 19.41 1.78 2.41
N LYS A 151 18.38 1.46 1.61
CA LYS A 151 17.26 2.36 1.34
C LYS A 151 16.22 2.30 2.43
N VAL A 152 15.76 3.47 2.85
CA VAL A 152 14.62 3.64 3.75
C VAL A 152 13.42 4.06 2.91
N TRP A 153 12.35 3.28 2.97
CA TRP A 153 11.10 3.56 2.28
C TRP A 153 10.38 4.74 2.90
N VAL A 154 9.78 5.56 2.04
CA VAL A 154 8.78 6.56 2.41
C VAL A 154 7.42 5.99 2.04
N MET A 155 6.54 5.93 3.04
CA MET A 155 5.18 5.47 2.88
C MET A 155 4.20 6.55 3.36
N GLU A 156 3.07 6.64 2.67
CA GLU A 156 1.92 7.42 3.11
C GLU A 156 0.86 6.43 3.61
N GLU A 157 0.43 6.58 4.87
CA GLU A 157 -0.57 5.73 5.51
C GLU A 157 -1.81 6.55 5.88
N PHE A 158 -3.00 6.10 5.51
CA PHE A 158 -4.26 6.70 5.93
C PHE A 158 -5.36 5.64 6.01
N LYS A 159 -6.37 5.89 6.85
CA LYS A 159 -7.51 4.96 6.99
C LYS A 159 -8.64 5.35 6.04
N ASN A 160 -9.18 4.38 5.31
CA ASN A 160 -10.40 4.52 4.50
C ASN A 160 -11.66 4.47 5.37
N ALA A 161 -11.88 5.46 6.21
CA ALA A 161 -13.03 5.51 7.13
C ALA A 161 -13.81 6.82 6.98
N GLU A 162 -15.11 6.78 7.27
CA GLU A 162 -15.97 7.97 7.24
C GLU A 162 -15.48 9.05 8.21
N LEU A 163 -15.04 8.62 9.40
CA LEU A 163 -14.40 9.49 10.40
C LEU A 163 -13.11 10.17 9.90
N ASN A 164 -12.50 9.66 8.82
CA ASN A 164 -11.33 10.24 8.17
C ASN A 164 -11.69 10.87 6.82
N HIS A 165 -12.95 11.29 6.66
CA HIS A 165 -13.53 11.92 5.47
C HIS A 165 -13.51 11.05 4.20
N LEU A 166 -13.36 9.73 4.37
CA LEU A 166 -13.46 8.69 3.34
C LEU A 166 -14.63 7.74 3.67
N GLY A 167 -14.40 6.43 3.70
CA GLY A 167 -15.41 5.44 4.12
C GLY A 167 -16.17 4.79 2.98
N ILE A 168 -15.62 4.81 1.76
CA ILE A 168 -16.19 4.10 0.62
C ILE A 168 -15.23 3.02 0.13
N PRO A 169 -15.71 1.89 -0.40
CA PRO A 169 -14.85 0.95 -1.10
C PRO A 169 -14.09 1.66 -2.23
N LEU A 170 -12.78 1.43 -2.31
CA LEU A 170 -11.91 2.02 -3.32
C LEU A 170 -11.51 0.93 -4.33
N PRO A 171 -11.82 1.09 -5.63
CA PRO A 171 -11.35 0.15 -6.62
C PRO A 171 -9.83 0.14 -6.75
N LYS A 172 -9.27 -1.03 -7.09
CA LYS A 172 -7.89 -1.15 -7.55
C LYS A 172 -7.58 -0.09 -8.61
N GLY A 173 -6.47 0.63 -8.43
CA GLY A 173 -6.15 1.75 -9.29
C GLY A 173 -4.83 2.42 -8.95
N LYS A 174 -4.41 3.34 -9.83
CA LYS A 174 -3.15 4.08 -9.67
C LYS A 174 -3.34 5.27 -8.74
N LEU A 175 -2.47 5.42 -7.76
CA LEU A 175 -2.35 6.59 -6.89
C LEU A 175 -1.18 7.46 -7.35
N ARG A 176 -1.40 8.76 -7.50
CA ARG A 176 -0.35 9.77 -7.75
C ARG A 176 -0.30 10.76 -6.60
N PHE A 177 0.85 10.90 -5.98
CA PHE A 177 1.06 11.78 -4.84
C PHE A 177 1.75 13.06 -5.26
N TYR A 178 1.19 14.17 -4.81
CA TYR A 178 1.72 15.51 -5.02
C TYR A 178 1.88 16.20 -3.68
N ARG A 179 2.88 17.08 -3.55
CA ARG A 179 3.01 18.00 -2.42
C ARG A 179 2.98 19.43 -2.91
N ARG A 180 2.42 20.33 -2.11
CA ARG A 180 2.47 21.77 -2.41
C ARG A 180 3.79 22.34 -1.88
N ASP A 181 4.62 22.87 -2.77
CA ASP A 181 5.87 23.54 -2.41
C ASP A 181 5.62 24.93 -1.77
N THR A 182 6.67 25.56 -1.24
CA THR A 182 6.64 26.89 -0.62
C THR A 182 6.08 27.96 -1.56
N ASP A 183 6.28 27.81 -2.86
CA ASP A 183 5.80 28.72 -3.91
C ASP A 183 4.34 28.41 -4.35
N GLY A 184 3.72 27.38 -3.77
CA GLY A 184 2.32 27.00 -4.03
C GLY A 184 2.13 26.04 -5.21
N HIS A 185 3.20 25.68 -5.93
CA HIS A 185 3.19 24.69 -7.01
C HIS A 185 3.01 23.27 -6.49
N LEU A 186 2.42 22.39 -7.30
CA LEU A 186 2.28 20.96 -6.99
C LEU A 186 3.44 20.18 -7.58
N GLU A 187 4.24 19.56 -6.72
CA GLU A 187 5.37 18.74 -7.07
C GLU A 187 5.02 17.25 -6.95
N PHE A 188 5.42 16.46 -7.94
CA PHE A 188 5.21 15.01 -7.93
C PHE A 188 6.15 14.33 -6.93
N THR A 189 5.60 13.48 -6.07
CA THR A 189 6.35 12.81 -4.98
C THR A 189 6.32 11.30 -5.04
N GLY A 190 5.45 10.69 -5.87
CA GLY A 190 5.40 9.25 -6.06
C GLY A 190 4.16 8.77 -6.80
N GLU A 191 4.24 7.59 -7.42
CA GLU A 191 3.11 6.87 -7.99
C GLU A 191 3.15 5.41 -7.50
N ASN A 192 1.99 4.84 -7.20
CA ASN A 192 1.87 3.43 -6.90
C ASN A 192 0.47 2.92 -7.26
N VAL A 193 0.19 1.64 -7.02
CA VAL A 193 -1.11 1.01 -7.23
C VAL A 193 -1.66 0.55 -5.89
N ILE A 194 -2.95 0.82 -5.63
CA ILE A 194 -3.70 0.16 -4.56
C ILE A 194 -4.49 -0.99 -5.12
N ASP A 195 -4.74 -2.00 -4.28
CA ASP A 195 -5.72 -3.03 -4.59
C ASP A 195 -7.15 -2.59 -4.25
N HIS A 196 -8.13 -3.43 -4.58
CA HIS A 196 -9.50 -3.26 -4.12
C HIS A 196 -9.50 -3.17 -2.60
N THR A 197 -9.80 -1.97 -2.08
CA THR A 197 -9.70 -1.67 -0.65
C THR A 197 -11.10 -1.43 -0.09
N PRO A 198 -11.62 -2.31 0.78
CA PRO A 198 -12.88 -2.10 1.47
C PRO A 198 -12.90 -0.83 2.33
N LYS A 199 -14.10 -0.44 2.74
CA LYS A 199 -14.24 0.56 3.81
C LYS A 199 -13.61 0.06 5.11
N ASP A 200 -13.21 1.00 5.95
CA ASP A 200 -12.62 0.83 7.27
C ASP A 200 -11.23 0.17 7.31
N GLU A 201 -10.61 -0.06 6.16
CA GLU A 201 -9.25 -0.59 6.03
C GLU A 201 -8.17 0.51 6.04
N ILE A 202 -6.95 0.13 6.42
CA ILE A 202 -5.76 1.00 6.37
C ILE A 202 -5.10 0.87 5.00
N ILE A 203 -4.86 2.01 4.36
CA ILE A 203 -4.12 2.11 3.11
C ILE A 203 -2.71 2.58 3.45
N ARG A 204 -1.70 1.79 3.11
CA ARG A 204 -0.29 2.16 3.23
C ARG A 204 0.38 2.04 1.87
N VAL A 205 0.96 3.13 1.40
CA VAL A 205 1.43 3.23 0.02
C VAL A 205 2.86 3.71 0.00
N TYR A 206 3.74 2.89 -0.59
CA TYR A 206 5.10 3.30 -0.89
C TYR A 206 5.11 4.40 -1.95
N THR A 207 5.77 5.52 -1.66
CA THR A 207 5.89 6.68 -2.58
C THR A 207 7.30 6.87 -3.10
N GLY A 208 8.31 6.33 -2.43
CA GLY A 208 9.70 6.43 -2.85
C GLY A 208 10.67 6.06 -1.74
N ASN A 209 11.95 6.33 -1.96
CA ASN A 209 13.00 6.15 -0.96
C ASN A 209 13.41 7.50 -0.39
N ALA A 210 13.69 7.54 0.91
CA ALA A 210 14.28 8.70 1.55
C ALA A 210 15.69 8.92 1.00
N PHE A 211 16.02 10.17 0.71
CA PHE A 211 17.37 10.55 0.31
C PHE A 211 18.27 10.75 1.53
N ASP A 212 17.80 11.53 2.50
CA ASP A 212 18.53 11.91 3.72
C ASP A 212 18.38 10.94 4.88
N VAL A 213 17.72 9.79 4.69
CA VAL A 213 17.61 8.76 5.72
C VAL A 213 18.12 7.45 5.14
N THR A 214 19.11 6.87 5.80
CA THR A 214 19.78 5.64 5.34
C THR A 214 19.81 4.61 6.45
N GLY A 215 19.79 3.34 6.07
CA GLY A 215 19.95 2.24 7.00
C GLY A 215 21.14 1.35 6.63
N GLU A 216 21.66 0.64 7.62
CA GLU A 216 22.69 -0.37 7.47
C GLU A 216 22.39 -1.51 8.42
N ARG A 217 22.36 -2.73 7.89
CA ARG A 217 22.09 -3.95 8.64
C ARG A 217 23.32 -4.84 8.60
N LYS A 218 23.79 -5.29 9.76
CA LYS A 218 24.97 -6.13 9.88
C LYS A 218 24.71 -7.26 10.86
N ARG A 219 24.95 -8.51 10.44
CA ARG A 219 25.04 -9.61 11.38
C ARG A 219 26.36 -9.53 12.12
N THR A 220 26.32 -9.50 13.45
CA THR A 220 27.50 -9.39 14.31
C THR A 220 27.94 -10.74 14.88
N ASN A 221 27.02 -11.70 15.01
CA ASN A 221 27.33 -13.03 15.53
C ASN A 221 26.40 -14.09 14.93
N LEU A 222 26.90 -15.33 14.82
CA LEU A 222 26.15 -16.52 14.43
C LEU A 222 26.64 -17.70 15.28
N ARG A 223 25.72 -18.38 15.97
CA ARG A 223 25.98 -19.64 16.66
C ARG A 223 24.97 -20.66 16.19
N VAL A 224 25.42 -21.88 15.93
CA VAL A 224 24.57 -22.97 15.45
C VAL A 224 24.94 -24.24 16.19
N ASP A 225 23.93 -24.98 16.65
CA ASP A 225 24.09 -26.35 17.14
C ASP A 225 23.10 -27.24 16.38
N SER A 226 23.61 -27.87 15.33
CA SER A 226 22.81 -28.76 14.48
C SER A 226 22.38 -30.04 15.20
N ASN A 227 23.06 -30.45 16.28
CA ASN A 227 22.67 -31.66 17.03
C ASN A 227 21.47 -31.38 17.95
N ARG A 228 21.36 -30.13 18.43
CA ARG A 228 20.27 -29.67 19.29
C ARG A 228 19.23 -28.82 18.54
N ASN A 229 19.33 -28.76 17.22
CA ASN A 229 18.43 -28.03 16.33
C ASN A 229 18.13 -26.59 16.75
N TRP A 230 19.18 -25.81 17.06
CA TRP A 230 19.00 -24.39 17.37
C TRP A 230 20.08 -23.52 16.73
N MET A 231 19.75 -22.24 16.59
CA MET A 231 20.63 -21.20 16.08
C MET A 231 20.40 -19.88 16.81
N GLU A 232 21.45 -19.12 17.02
CA GLU A 232 21.40 -17.73 17.47
C GLU A 232 22.07 -16.83 16.45
N GLU A 233 21.40 -15.73 16.10
CA GLU A 233 21.95 -14.67 15.28
C GLU A 233 21.84 -13.35 16.01
N SER A 234 22.95 -12.60 16.06
CA SER A 234 22.95 -11.24 16.58
C SER A 234 23.10 -10.26 15.42
N PHE A 235 22.32 -9.18 15.46
CA PHE A 235 22.34 -8.14 14.45
C PHE A 235 22.58 -6.78 15.10
N GLU A 236 23.25 -5.91 14.35
CA GLU A 236 23.35 -4.48 14.59
C GLU A 236 22.75 -3.76 13.37
N ILE A 237 21.82 -2.85 13.64
CA ILE A 237 21.14 -2.03 12.65
C ILE A 237 21.40 -0.58 12.97
N ARG A 238 21.97 0.15 12.02
CA ARG A 238 22.20 1.59 12.12
C ARG A 238 21.24 2.31 11.21
N VAL A 239 20.54 3.30 11.74
CA VAL A 239 19.70 4.18 10.94
C VAL A 239 20.16 5.62 11.16
N ARG A 240 20.49 6.30 10.07
CA ARG A 240 21.07 7.65 10.08
C ARG A 240 20.06 8.63 9.49
N ASN A 241 19.85 9.73 10.20
CA ASN A 241 19.00 10.83 9.78
C ASN A 241 19.87 12.06 9.48
N HIS A 242 19.99 12.44 8.21
CA HIS A 242 20.70 13.64 7.76
C HIS A 242 19.79 14.88 7.62
N LYS A 243 18.53 14.77 8.05
CA LYS A 243 17.55 15.88 8.03
C LYS A 243 17.76 16.82 9.22
N LYS A 244 17.15 18.00 9.11
CA LYS A 244 17.13 19.03 10.17
C LYS A 244 16.02 18.79 11.20
N GLU A 245 15.03 17.99 10.85
CA GLU A 245 13.95 17.53 11.72
C GLU A 245 14.19 16.09 12.23
N PRO A 246 13.65 15.74 13.42
CA PRO A 246 13.65 14.35 13.87
C PRO A 246 12.78 13.48 12.96
N VAL A 247 13.17 12.22 12.79
CA VAL A 247 12.46 11.26 11.94
C VAL A 247 12.10 10.02 12.74
N SER A 248 10.83 9.61 12.67
CA SER A 248 10.40 8.31 13.18
C SER A 248 10.55 7.26 12.09
N VAL A 249 11.40 6.26 12.33
CA VAL A 249 11.66 5.13 11.43
C VAL A 249 11.17 3.85 12.08
N ARG A 250 10.47 3.03 11.30
CA ARG A 250 10.12 1.67 11.67
C ARG A 250 11.13 0.72 11.05
N VAL A 251 12.00 0.15 11.88
CA VAL A 251 12.93 -0.89 11.43
C VAL A 251 12.20 -2.22 11.45
N VAL A 252 12.17 -2.91 10.31
CA VAL A 252 11.46 -4.17 10.11
C VAL A 252 12.51 -5.27 9.98
N GLU A 253 12.38 -6.31 10.79
CA GLU A 253 13.22 -7.50 10.70
C GLU A 253 12.35 -8.73 10.47
N HIS A 254 12.70 -9.47 9.43
CA HIS A 254 12.08 -10.75 9.08
C HIS A 254 12.90 -11.89 9.66
N LEU A 255 12.30 -12.67 10.56
CA LEU A 255 12.92 -13.77 11.28
C LEU A 255 12.82 -15.05 10.43
N TYR A 256 13.65 -15.10 9.39
CA TYR A 256 13.52 -16.00 8.24
C TYR A 256 14.01 -17.44 8.46
N ARG A 257 14.79 -17.73 9.52
CA ARG A 257 15.41 -19.06 9.70
C ARG A 257 14.40 -20.15 10.04
N CYS A 258 13.39 -19.82 10.85
CA CYS A 258 12.32 -20.72 11.26
C CYS A 258 11.14 -19.93 11.84
N THR A 259 9.96 -20.54 11.90
CA THR A 259 8.76 -19.96 12.55
C THR A 259 8.89 -19.89 14.07
N ASN A 260 9.64 -20.81 14.68
CA ASN A 260 9.93 -20.84 16.10
C ASN A 260 11.16 -19.97 16.40
N TRP A 261 10.91 -18.74 16.85
CA TRP A 261 11.95 -17.81 17.25
C TRP A 261 11.58 -17.04 18.52
N LYS A 262 12.61 -16.56 19.20
CA LYS A 262 12.49 -15.63 20.33
C LYS A 262 13.62 -14.62 20.28
N LEU A 263 13.30 -13.34 20.46
CA LEU A 263 14.32 -12.32 20.75
C LEU A 263 14.76 -12.50 22.20
N ILE A 264 16.02 -12.87 22.40
CA ILE A 264 16.59 -13.16 23.73
C ILE A 264 17.37 -11.97 24.29
N GLU A 265 17.81 -11.05 23.43
CA GLU A 265 18.45 -9.79 23.79
C GLU A 265 17.98 -8.69 22.84
N GLN A 266 17.70 -7.50 23.35
CA GLN A 266 17.26 -6.36 22.55
C GLN A 266 17.72 -5.05 23.19
N SER A 267 18.30 -4.15 22.40
CA SER A 267 18.63 -2.79 22.86
C SER A 267 17.44 -1.84 22.86
N GLN A 268 16.37 -2.20 22.13
CA GLN A 268 15.12 -1.44 22.01
C GLN A 268 13.93 -2.40 22.07
N GLU A 269 12.82 -1.93 22.65
CA GLU A 269 11.58 -2.70 22.66
C GLU A 269 11.09 -2.90 21.22
N SER A 270 10.70 -4.13 20.90
CA SER A 270 10.10 -4.47 19.61
C SER A 270 8.64 -4.84 19.78
N ARG A 271 7.91 -4.71 18.69
CA ARG A 271 6.56 -5.26 18.54
C ARG A 271 6.63 -6.43 17.57
N LYS A 272 6.06 -7.57 17.97
CA LYS A 272 5.78 -8.67 17.03
C LYS A 272 4.59 -8.26 16.15
N ALA A 273 4.85 -8.00 14.86
CA ALA A 273 3.82 -7.61 13.91
C ALA A 273 3.03 -8.82 13.40
N ASP A 274 3.72 -9.92 13.16
CA ASP A 274 3.15 -11.20 12.76
C ASP A 274 4.04 -12.37 13.23
N SER A 275 3.77 -13.59 12.77
CA SER A 275 4.51 -14.79 13.17
C SER A 275 6.02 -14.75 12.90
N GLN A 276 6.49 -13.99 11.89
CA GLN A 276 7.88 -13.92 11.43
C GLN A 276 8.44 -12.50 11.33
N THR A 277 7.68 -11.47 11.72
CA THR A 277 8.14 -10.07 11.62
C THR A 277 8.18 -9.40 12.99
N ALA A 278 9.32 -8.79 13.29
CA ALA A 278 9.49 -7.86 14.42
C ALA A 278 9.71 -6.44 13.90
N GLU A 279 9.01 -5.47 14.51
CA GLU A 279 9.14 -4.06 14.21
C GLU A 279 9.79 -3.34 15.41
N PHE A 280 10.82 -2.54 15.16
CA PHE A 280 11.46 -1.68 16.14
C PHE A 280 11.15 -0.22 15.77
N PRO A 281 10.21 0.43 16.48
CA PRO A 281 9.95 1.85 16.29
C PRO A 281 11.09 2.67 16.92
N VAL A 282 11.74 3.52 16.13
CA VAL A 282 12.81 4.41 16.61
C VAL A 282 12.62 5.84 16.15
N THR A 283 12.88 6.80 17.02
CA THR A 283 12.92 8.22 16.67
C THR A 283 14.37 8.67 16.66
N ILE A 284 14.82 9.20 15.53
CA ILE A 284 16.19 9.62 15.30
C ILE A 284 16.22 11.14 15.31
N ALA A 285 17.06 11.71 16.17
CA ALA A 285 17.27 13.16 16.23
C ALA A 285 17.77 13.72 14.89
N PRO A 286 17.63 15.05 14.65
CA PRO A 286 18.27 15.71 13.52
C PRO A 286 19.77 15.43 13.43
N ASN A 287 20.28 15.13 12.24
CA ASN A 287 21.69 14.78 12.01
C ASN A 287 22.22 13.64 12.92
N GLY A 288 21.32 12.78 13.41
CA GLY A 288 21.61 11.74 14.38
C GLY A 288 21.74 10.34 13.76
N GLU A 289 22.22 9.42 14.57
CA GLU A 289 22.21 7.98 14.29
C GLU A 289 21.54 7.26 15.47
N GLN A 290 20.72 6.27 15.16
CA GLN A 290 20.26 5.30 16.14
C GLN A 290 20.80 3.91 15.80
N VAL A 291 21.30 3.22 16.82
CA VAL A 291 21.80 1.85 16.72
C VAL A 291 20.87 0.91 17.49
N ILE A 292 20.36 -0.09 16.79
CA ILE A 292 19.51 -1.15 17.33
C ILE A 292 20.34 -2.43 17.29
N SER A 293 20.42 -3.15 18.40
CA SER A 293 21.00 -4.48 18.44
C SER A 293 20.01 -5.46 19.02
N TYR A 294 20.01 -6.67 18.48
CA TYR A 294 19.20 -7.75 19.02
C TYR A 294 19.86 -9.11 18.75
N THR A 295 19.55 -10.08 19.59
CA THR A 295 19.88 -11.49 19.39
C THR A 295 18.59 -12.28 19.28
N VAL A 296 18.43 -13.00 18.17
CA VAL A 296 17.32 -13.93 17.93
C VAL A 296 17.79 -15.36 18.13
N HIS A 297 17.02 -16.12 18.89
CA HIS A 297 17.19 -17.57 19.06
C HIS A 297 16.11 -18.29 18.25
N TYR A 298 16.53 -19.20 17.37
CA TYR A 298 15.70 -20.08 16.57
C TYR A 298 15.82 -21.51 17.06
N SER A 299 14.72 -22.27 16.99
CA SER A 299 14.69 -23.71 17.31
C SER A 299 13.81 -24.46 16.31
N TRP A 300 14.11 -25.74 16.03
CA TRP A 300 13.34 -26.56 15.09
C TRP A 300 13.35 -28.06 15.41
#